data_AF-A0AAW5TKH9-F1
#
_entry.id   AF-A0AAW5TKH9-F1
#
_cell.length_a   1.000
_cell.length_b   1.000
_cell.length_c   1.000
_cell.angle_alpha   90.00
_cell.angle_beta   90.00
_cell.angle_gamma   90.00
#
_symmetry.space_group_name_H-M   'P 1'
#
loop_
_entity.id
_entity.type
_entity.pdbx_description
1 polymer ?
#
loop_
_entity_poly.entity_id
_entity_poly.type
_entity_poly.pdbx_seq_one_letter_code
_entity_poly.pdbx_strand_id
1 'polypeptide(L)'
;CTPAQFPREIFEEAGYEVACAGLNQWNGVAILSRVGIENVQVGFPGQPGFSKVDDDGALLSAPTVEARALGARLGSGPAAVNVWSLYIPNGRAYGDPHFHYKLEFLGALRAAVSARLGEEPEYPLLLAGDWNVAP
;
A
#
# COMPACT_ATOMS: atom_id res chain seq x y z
N CYS A 1 -12.80 3.58 3.95
CA CYS A 1 -13.07 5.01 3.74
C CYS A 1 -12.72 5.38 2.30
N THR A 2 -13.59 6.05 1.53
CA THR A 2 -13.19 6.64 0.23
C THR A 2 -12.40 7.94 0.45
N PRO A 3 -11.62 8.44 -0.53
CA PRO A 3 -10.90 9.70 -0.37
C PRO A 3 -11.80 10.89 -0.01
N ALA A 4 -13.05 10.91 -0.51
CA ALA A 4 -14.02 11.95 -0.18
C ALA A 4 -14.53 11.88 1.27
N GLN A 5 -14.42 10.72 1.91
CA GLN A 5 -14.78 10.52 3.32
C GLN A 5 -13.61 10.75 4.28
N PHE A 6 -12.38 10.90 3.75
CA PHE A 6 -11.20 11.12 4.56
C PHE A 6 -11.23 12.55 5.12
N PRO A 7 -11.00 12.76 6.43
CA PRO A 7 -11.07 14.08 7.05
C PRO A 7 -9.81 14.88 6.71
N ARG A 8 -9.70 15.35 5.47
CA ARG A 8 -8.52 16.04 4.94
C ARG A 8 -8.28 17.39 5.60
N GLU A 9 -9.35 18.17 5.77
CA GLU A 9 -9.31 19.55 6.27
C GLU A 9 -8.58 19.67 7.62
N ILE A 10 -8.87 18.78 8.57
CA ILE A 10 -8.24 18.84 9.91
C ILE A 10 -6.71 18.67 9.87
N PHE A 11 -6.20 17.92 8.89
CA PHE A 11 -4.77 17.69 8.73
C PHE A 11 -4.11 18.82 7.95
N GLU A 12 -4.79 19.34 6.93
CA GLU A 12 -4.33 20.49 6.15
C GLU A 12 -4.28 21.75 7.01
N GLU A 13 -5.30 21.99 7.85
CA GLU A 13 -5.29 23.07 8.86
C GLU A 13 -4.17 22.90 9.88
N ALA A 14 -3.84 21.65 10.23
CA ALA A 14 -2.68 21.36 11.08
C ALA A 14 -1.35 21.56 10.34
N GLY A 15 -1.34 21.81 9.03
CA GLY A 15 -0.15 22.07 8.20
C GLY A 15 0.46 20.82 7.58
N TYR A 16 -0.30 19.75 7.37
CA TYR A 16 0.11 18.57 6.62
C TYR A 16 -0.44 18.61 5.19
N GLU A 17 0.39 18.24 4.23
CA GLU A 17 -0.08 17.71 2.96
C GLU A 17 -0.57 16.27 3.15
N VAL A 18 -1.61 15.88 2.42
CA VAL A 18 -2.23 14.57 2.55
C VAL A 18 -2.33 13.88 1.19
N ALA A 19 -1.86 12.64 1.11
CA ALA A 19 -2.19 11.69 0.06
C ALA A 19 -2.95 10.50 0.68
N CYS A 20 -4.01 10.02 0.04
CA CYS A 20 -4.78 8.90 0.53
C CYS A 20 -5.36 8.06 -0.62
N ALA A 21 -5.48 6.75 -0.39
CA ALA A 21 -6.14 5.82 -1.28
C ALA A 21 -7.13 4.95 -0.51
N GLY A 22 -8.33 4.77 -1.08
CA GLY A 22 -9.42 3.98 -0.50
C GLY A 22 -10.51 3.76 -1.54
N LEU A 23 -11.25 2.65 -1.44
CA LEU A 23 -12.26 2.27 -2.45
C LEU A 23 -13.67 2.15 -1.86
N ASN A 24 -13.79 1.67 -0.62
CA ASN A 24 -15.07 1.42 0.05
C ASN A 24 -14.85 1.40 1.57
N GLN A 25 -15.68 0.71 2.35
CA GLN A 25 -15.55 0.61 3.81
C GLN A 25 -14.34 -0.22 4.28
N TRP A 26 -13.71 -0.99 3.39
CA TRP A 26 -12.59 -1.88 3.69
C TRP A 26 -11.25 -1.27 3.30
N ASN A 27 -10.20 -1.60 4.06
CA ASN A 27 -8.83 -1.16 3.85
C ASN A 27 -8.69 0.38 3.80
N GLY A 28 -7.67 0.86 3.09
CA GLY A 28 -7.35 2.28 2.96
C GLY A 28 -6.01 2.60 3.59
N VAL A 29 -5.27 3.46 2.90
CA VAL A 29 -3.93 3.90 3.30
C VAL A 29 -3.80 5.40 3.06
N ALA A 30 -3.01 6.06 3.90
CA ALA A 30 -2.71 7.48 3.75
C ALA A 30 -1.24 7.76 4.11
N ILE A 31 -0.73 8.86 3.56
CA ILE A 31 0.55 9.47 3.88
C ILE A 31 0.26 10.94 4.16
N LEU A 32 0.73 11.42 5.31
CA LEU A 32 0.64 12.82 5.73
C LEU A 32 2.04 13.34 5.95
N SER A 33 2.37 14.52 5.41
CA SER A 33 3.71 15.09 5.48
C SER A 33 3.68 16.59 5.68
N ARG A 34 4.55 17.13 6.54
CA ARG A 34 4.79 18.58 6.66
C ARG A 34 5.93 19.07 5.77
N VAL A 35 6.63 18.16 5.09
CA VAL A 35 7.85 18.44 4.32
C VAL A 35 7.63 18.25 2.81
N GLY A 36 6.37 18.30 2.37
CA GLY A 36 5.99 18.06 0.98
C GLY A 36 5.67 16.59 0.69
N ILE A 37 4.84 16.39 -0.34
CA ILE A 37 4.49 15.11 -0.96
C ILE A 37 4.63 15.24 -2.49
N GLU A 38 5.47 14.41 -3.09
CA GLU A 38 5.65 14.31 -4.53
C GLU A 38 5.51 12.86 -5.00
N ASN A 39 5.30 12.66 -6.31
CA ASN A 39 5.32 11.34 -6.96
C ASN A 39 4.41 10.29 -6.28
N VAL A 40 3.19 10.69 -5.93
CA VAL A 40 2.19 9.82 -5.30
C VAL A 40 1.85 8.66 -6.24
N GLN A 41 1.90 7.44 -5.70
CA GLN A 41 1.62 6.20 -6.42
C GLN A 41 0.61 5.37 -5.64
N VAL A 42 -0.53 5.07 -6.26
CA VAL A 42 -1.54 4.15 -5.69
C VAL A 42 -1.23 2.75 -6.17
N GLY A 43 -0.82 1.89 -5.23
CA GLY A 43 -0.29 0.57 -5.53
C GLY A 43 1.13 0.57 -6.09
N PHE A 44 1.81 -0.57 -6.00
CA PHE A 44 3.15 -0.77 -6.54
C PHE A 44 3.13 -1.61 -7.83
N PRO A 45 4.18 -1.56 -8.67
CA PRO A 45 4.26 -2.38 -9.88
C PRO A 45 4.06 -3.87 -9.59
N GLY A 46 3.05 -4.46 -10.22
CA GLY A 46 2.71 -5.87 -10.03
C GLY A 46 1.93 -6.18 -8.74
N GLN A 47 1.37 -5.19 -8.06
CA GLN A 47 0.49 -5.46 -6.91
C GLN A 47 -0.68 -6.36 -7.33
N PRO A 48 -0.87 -7.53 -6.67
CA PRO A 48 -1.94 -8.43 -7.03
C PRO A 48 -3.30 -7.89 -6.59
N GLY A 49 -4.32 -8.23 -7.37
CA GLY A 49 -5.71 -8.10 -6.96
C GLY A 49 -6.19 -9.33 -6.19
N PHE A 50 -7.28 -9.18 -5.45
CA PHE A 50 -7.95 -10.30 -4.81
C PHE A 50 -9.26 -10.62 -5.53
N SER A 51 -9.51 -11.91 -5.73
CA SER A 51 -10.78 -12.44 -6.21
C SER A 51 -11.48 -13.18 -5.09
N LYS A 52 -12.78 -12.95 -4.95
CA LYS A 52 -13.61 -13.84 -4.13
C LYS A 52 -13.71 -15.19 -4.83
N VAL A 53 -13.71 -16.26 -4.06
CA VAL A 53 -13.96 -17.62 -4.52
C VAL A 53 -15.14 -18.21 -3.75
N ASP A 54 -15.84 -19.15 -4.36
CA ASP A 54 -16.81 -20.00 -3.65
C ASP A 54 -16.13 -21.13 -2.87
N ASP A 55 -16.93 -21.97 -2.23
CA ASP A 55 -16.46 -23.08 -1.39
C ASP A 55 -15.68 -24.14 -2.20
N ASP A 56 -15.91 -24.22 -3.52
CA ASP A 56 -15.22 -25.12 -4.44
C ASP A 56 -13.96 -24.46 -5.08
N GLY A 57 -13.68 -23.21 -4.74
CA GLY A 57 -12.51 -22.47 -5.21
C GLY A 57 -12.69 -21.79 -6.58
N ALA A 58 -13.90 -21.76 -7.14
CA ALA A 58 -14.17 -21.07 -8.39
C ALA A 58 -14.24 -19.56 -8.19
N LEU A 59 -13.68 -18.78 -9.13
CA LEU A 59 -13.67 -17.32 -9.07
C LEU A 59 -15.09 -16.76 -9.16
N LEU A 60 -15.50 -16.02 -8.14
CA LEU A 60 -16.76 -15.28 -8.09
C LEU A 60 -16.64 -13.87 -8.68
N SER A 61 -15.41 -13.38 -8.85
CA SER A 61 -15.14 -12.05 -9.41
C SER A 61 -13.78 -11.98 -10.07
N ALA A 62 -13.61 -11.03 -10.99
CA ALA A 62 -12.28 -10.66 -11.48
C ALA A 62 -11.41 -10.12 -10.32
N PRO A 63 -10.09 -10.34 -10.34
CA PRO A 63 -9.20 -9.83 -9.31
C PRO A 63 -9.26 -8.31 -9.26
N THR A 64 -9.50 -7.75 -8.08
CA THR A 64 -9.53 -6.30 -7.88
C THR A 64 -8.34 -5.88 -7.03
N VAL A 65 -7.56 -4.93 -7.51
CA VAL A 65 -6.45 -4.35 -6.74
C VAL A 65 -7.03 -3.53 -5.59
N GLU A 66 -6.72 -3.93 -4.36
CA GLU A 66 -7.22 -3.29 -3.15
C GLU A 66 -6.35 -2.08 -2.73
N ALA A 67 -6.95 -1.09 -2.08
CA ALA A 67 -6.25 0.08 -1.53
C ALA A 67 -5.40 -0.28 -0.31
N ARG A 68 -4.26 -0.94 -0.55
CA ARG A 68 -3.34 -1.49 0.46
C ARG A 68 -1.93 -0.89 0.42
N ALA A 69 -1.59 -0.13 -0.62
CA ALA A 69 -0.27 0.48 -0.75
C ALA A 69 -0.38 1.88 -1.35
N LEU A 70 0.32 2.82 -0.73
CA LEU A 70 0.49 4.18 -1.22
C LEU A 70 1.96 4.56 -1.10
N GLY A 71 2.58 4.89 -2.23
CA GLY A 71 3.95 5.37 -2.31
C GLY A 71 3.97 6.89 -2.49
N ALA A 72 4.96 7.56 -1.92
CA ALA A 72 5.23 8.97 -2.19
C ALA A 72 6.69 9.31 -1.89
N ARG A 73 7.21 10.35 -2.53
CA ARG A 73 8.47 10.99 -2.16
C ARG A 73 8.19 12.14 -1.20
N LEU A 74 8.81 12.12 -0.03
CA LEU A 74 8.64 13.13 1.02
C LEU A 74 9.92 13.94 1.19
N GLY A 75 9.80 15.25 1.38
CA GLY A 75 10.94 16.15 1.44
C GLY A 75 11.42 16.60 0.06
N SER A 76 12.48 17.41 0.05
CA SER A 76 13.15 17.85 -1.18
C SER A 76 14.65 17.64 -1.13
N GLY A 77 15.29 17.61 -2.30
CA GLY A 77 16.74 17.50 -2.44
C GLY A 77 17.29 16.14 -1.96
N PRO A 78 18.55 16.10 -1.51
CA PRO A 78 19.23 14.84 -1.17
C PRO A 78 18.69 14.16 0.10
N ALA A 79 17.97 14.90 0.96
CA ALA A 79 17.38 14.36 2.18
C ALA A 79 16.00 13.72 1.97
N ALA A 80 15.43 13.80 0.75
CA ALA A 80 14.10 13.31 0.49
C ALA A 80 14.04 11.77 0.43
N VAL A 81 13.00 11.21 1.05
CA VAL A 81 12.82 9.77 1.26
C VAL A 81 11.61 9.29 0.49
N ASN A 82 11.71 8.10 -0.10
CA ASN A 82 10.60 7.43 -0.74
C ASN A 82 9.91 6.55 0.30
N VAL A 83 8.66 6.84 0.60
CA VAL A 83 7.89 6.19 1.65
C VAL A 83 6.77 5.38 1.03
N TRP A 84 6.59 4.15 1.51
CA TRP A 84 5.40 3.35 1.27
C TRP A 84 4.62 3.17 2.56
N SER A 85 3.35 3.56 2.55
CA SER A 85 2.34 3.24 3.55
C SER A 85 1.64 1.95 3.12
N LEU A 86 1.88 0.86 3.86
CA LEU A 86 1.48 -0.50 3.51
C LEU A 86 0.49 -1.06 4.53
N TYR A 87 -0.58 -1.66 4.03
CA TYR A 87 -1.52 -2.46 4.80
C TYR A 87 -1.58 -3.87 4.21
N ILE A 88 -0.65 -4.72 4.65
CA ILE A 88 -0.45 -6.08 4.14
C ILE A 88 -1.71 -6.91 4.42
N PRO A 89 -2.17 -7.77 3.49
CA PRO A 89 -3.30 -8.65 3.74
C PRO A 89 -3.10 -9.47 5.03
N ASN A 90 -4.12 -9.51 5.89
CA ASN A 90 -4.05 -10.25 7.15
C ASN A 90 -3.76 -11.75 6.94
N GLY A 91 -4.39 -12.34 5.91
CA GLY A 91 -4.22 -13.73 5.54
C GLY A 91 -5.20 -14.69 6.22
N ARG A 92 -5.93 -14.27 7.26
CA ARG A 92 -6.89 -15.09 7.99
C ARG A 92 -6.28 -16.41 8.46
N ALA A 93 -7.02 -17.53 8.36
CA ALA A 93 -6.55 -18.85 8.75
C ALA A 93 -5.76 -19.54 7.64
N TYR A 94 -4.93 -20.49 8.03
CA TYR A 94 -4.24 -21.38 7.10
C TYR A 94 -5.27 -22.15 6.25
N GLY A 95 -5.14 -22.06 4.92
CA GLY A 95 -6.08 -22.63 3.95
C GLY A 95 -7.12 -21.64 3.41
N ASP A 96 -7.28 -20.45 4.02
CA ASP A 96 -8.14 -19.40 3.43
C ASP A 96 -7.46 -18.83 2.17
N PRO A 97 -8.21 -18.55 1.08
CA PRO A 97 -7.69 -17.88 -0.12
C PRO A 97 -6.94 -16.56 0.18
N HIS A 98 -7.30 -15.85 1.24
CA HIS A 98 -6.59 -14.64 1.68
C HIS A 98 -5.15 -14.93 2.13
N PHE A 99 -4.86 -16.13 2.63
CA PHE A 99 -3.51 -16.52 3.00
C PHE A 99 -2.63 -16.64 1.76
N HIS A 100 -3.15 -17.23 0.68
CA HIS A 100 -2.45 -17.27 -0.59
C HIS A 100 -2.23 -15.87 -1.16
N TYR A 101 -3.28 -15.04 -1.16
CA TYR A 101 -3.20 -13.63 -1.56
C TYR A 101 -2.14 -12.85 -0.77
N LYS A 102 -2.03 -13.09 0.54
CA LYS A 102 -0.98 -12.47 1.39
C LYS A 102 0.41 -12.83 0.90
N LEU A 103 0.66 -14.10 0.59
CA LEU A 103 1.97 -14.56 0.12
C LEU A 103 2.30 -13.98 -1.26
N GLU A 104 1.32 -13.95 -2.18
CA GLU A 104 1.48 -13.30 -3.48
C GLU A 104 1.79 -11.81 -3.34
N PHE A 105 1.06 -11.11 -2.47
CA PHE A 105 1.28 -9.68 -2.20
C PHE A 105 2.69 -9.42 -1.68
N LEU A 106 3.16 -10.20 -0.70
CA LEU A 106 4.51 -10.07 -0.14
C LEU A 106 5.58 -10.42 -1.17
N GLY A 107 5.35 -11.45 -2.00
CA GLY A 107 6.25 -11.83 -3.09
C GLY A 107 6.38 -10.72 -4.14
N ALA A 108 5.26 -10.15 -4.57
CA ALA A 108 5.22 -9.05 -5.52
C ALA A 108 5.86 -7.77 -4.95
N LEU A 109 5.59 -7.44 -3.68
CA LEU A 109 6.22 -6.30 -3.00
C LEU A 109 7.74 -6.46 -2.95
N ARG A 110 8.22 -7.66 -2.57
CA ARG A 110 9.66 -7.97 -2.59
C ARG A 110 10.24 -7.77 -3.98
N ALA A 111 9.60 -8.31 -5.03
CA ALA A 111 10.07 -8.17 -6.40
C ALA A 111 10.18 -6.71 -6.84
N ALA A 112 9.14 -5.90 -6.57
CA ALA A 112 9.12 -4.48 -6.91
C ALA A 112 10.24 -3.70 -6.18
N VAL A 113 10.42 -3.94 -4.87
CA VAL A 113 11.47 -3.30 -4.07
C VAL A 113 12.86 -3.75 -4.51
N SER A 114 13.07 -5.04 -4.75
CA SER A 114 14.36 -5.57 -5.21
C SER A 114 14.74 -5.04 -6.59
N ALA A 115 13.78 -4.89 -7.51
CA ALA A 115 14.04 -4.26 -8.81
C ALA A 115 14.52 -2.82 -8.62
N ARG A 116 13.83 -2.05 -7.78
CA ARG A 116 14.19 -0.65 -7.50
C ARG A 116 15.58 -0.50 -6.88
N LEU A 117 15.89 -1.32 -5.87
CA LEU A 117 17.21 -1.31 -5.23
C LEU A 117 18.31 -1.86 -6.14
N GLY A 118 17.97 -2.68 -7.14
CA GLY A 118 18.90 -3.12 -8.18
C GLY A 118 19.29 -2.00 -9.15
N GLU A 119 18.35 -1.10 -9.47
CA GLU A 119 18.59 0.09 -10.28
C GLU A 119 19.35 1.18 -9.51
N GLU A 120 18.99 1.39 -8.24
CA GLU A 120 19.55 2.43 -7.38
C GLU A 120 19.80 1.87 -5.96
N PRO A 121 21.02 1.34 -5.68
CA PRO A 121 21.31 0.67 -4.41
C PRO A 121 21.22 1.57 -3.16
N GLU A 122 21.45 2.87 -3.33
CA GLU A 122 21.39 3.86 -2.24
C GLU A 122 20.02 4.56 -2.14
N TYR A 123 19.00 4.04 -2.85
CA TYR A 123 17.66 4.62 -2.89
C TYR A 123 17.06 4.77 -1.49
N PRO A 124 16.87 6.00 -0.97
CA PRO A 124 16.33 6.21 0.37
C PRO A 124 14.88 5.75 0.41
N LEU A 125 14.63 4.64 1.12
CA LEU A 125 13.36 3.92 1.11
C LEU A 125 12.91 3.59 2.52
N LEU A 126 11.65 3.89 2.82
CA LEU A 126 10.94 3.46 4.02
C LEU A 126 9.71 2.65 3.62
N LEU A 127 9.65 1.40 4.07
CA LEU A 127 8.46 0.56 3.99
C LEU A 127 7.83 0.51 5.39
N ALA A 128 6.68 1.16 5.58
CA ALA A 128 6.04 1.29 6.88
C ALA A 128 4.56 0.93 6.81
N GLY A 129 3.99 0.56 7.95
CA GLY A 129 2.57 0.28 8.11
C GLY A 129 2.31 -1.04 8.84
N ASP A 130 1.13 -1.62 8.61
CA ASP A 130 0.72 -2.87 9.23
C ASP A 130 1.11 -4.06 8.36
N TRP A 131 2.14 -4.77 8.82
CA TRP A 131 2.68 -5.96 8.15
C TRP A 131 1.83 -7.21 8.34
N ASN A 132 0.92 -7.24 9.32
CA ASN A 132 0.18 -8.44 9.70
C ASN A 132 1.08 -9.68 9.94
N VAL A 133 2.34 -9.48 10.35
CA VAL A 133 3.33 -10.53 10.62
C VAL A 133 4.12 -10.13 11.87
N ALA A 134 4.24 -11.05 12.83
CA ALA A 134 5.20 -10.94 13.92
C ALA A 134 6.49 -11.67 13.49
N PRO A 135 7.65 -11.00 13.42
CA PRO A 135 8.90 -11.57 12.94
C PRO A 135 9.59 -12.52 13.94
#